data_AF-A0A6M1ZQY3-F1
#
_entry.id   AF-A0A6M1ZQY3-F1
#
_cell.length_a   1.000
_cell.length_b   1.000
_cell.length_c   1.000
_cell.angle_alpha   90.00
_cell.angle_beta   90.00
_cell.angle_gamma   90.00
#
_symmetry.space_group_name_H-M   'P 1'
#
loop_
_entity.id
_entity.type
_entity.pdbx_description
1 polymer ?
#
loop_
_entity_poly.entity_id
_entity_poly.type
_entity_poly.pdbx_seq_one_letter_code
_entity_poly.pdbx_strand_id
1 'polypeptide(L)'
;DAGFMGSTPIVGGTFPIGVGIAFGSALEGKKQVTAIFFGEGATEEGVFSESLNFAALKNLPVLFVCENNLYSVYSPLSVRQPPNRSRIDLAKAHGIFALEGDGNNLEEVLSLTKQGVDYIREGSGPCFLEFATYRHREHCGPNLDNQLGYRTEEEFDYWLKRDPLRDIHVDQAIREKIESEIEEAFTFAEKSPYPTYEEGGVYA
;
A
#
# COMPACT_ATOMS: atom_id res chain seq x y z
N ASP A 1 9.16 -18.80 -1.18
CA ASP A 1 8.80 -17.47 -0.67
C ASP A 1 7.73 -16.80 -1.50
N ALA A 2 6.82 -16.09 -0.84
CA ALA A 2 5.69 -15.38 -1.44
C ALA A 2 6.08 -14.04 -2.12
N GLY A 3 7.36 -13.70 -2.18
CA GLY A 3 7.82 -12.40 -2.72
C GLY A 3 7.57 -11.20 -1.80
N PHE A 4 7.19 -11.45 -0.54
CA PHE A 4 7.06 -10.41 0.48
C PHE A 4 8.41 -10.14 1.14
N MET A 5 8.94 -8.93 0.94
CA MET A 5 10.28 -8.56 1.41
C MET A 5 10.30 -8.00 2.84
N GLY A 6 9.15 -7.54 3.34
CA GLY A 6 9.02 -7.02 4.70
C GLY A 6 8.12 -5.79 4.80
N SER A 7 7.89 -5.35 6.04
CA SER A 7 7.24 -4.10 6.39
C SER A 7 8.03 -3.40 7.49
N THR A 8 7.77 -2.11 7.70
CA THR A 8 8.40 -1.32 8.77
C THR A 8 7.35 -0.46 9.47
N PRO A 9 7.45 -0.28 10.80
CA PRO A 9 6.56 0.62 11.54
C PRO A 9 6.90 2.10 11.31
N ILE A 10 8.01 2.41 10.64
CA ILE A 10 8.42 3.78 10.35
C ILE A 10 7.73 4.24 9.06
N VAL A 11 6.89 5.26 9.17
CA VAL A 11 6.22 5.89 8.02
C VAL A 11 7.27 6.33 7.00
N GLY A 12 7.07 5.93 5.74
CA GLY A 12 8.01 6.19 4.65
C GLY A 12 9.27 5.30 4.64
N GLY A 13 9.54 4.51 5.68
CA GLY A 13 10.71 3.63 5.73
C GLY A 13 10.73 2.53 4.66
N THR A 14 9.56 2.18 4.10
CA THR A 14 9.44 1.21 3.00
C THR A 14 9.99 1.74 1.67
N PHE A 15 10.00 3.05 1.44
CA PHE A 15 10.48 3.63 0.19
C PHE A 15 11.96 3.33 -0.10
N PRO A 16 12.93 3.70 0.76
CA PRO A 16 14.34 3.44 0.47
C PRO A 16 14.66 1.95 0.45
N ILE A 17 14.00 1.14 1.29
CA ILE A 17 14.17 -0.32 1.32
C ILE A 17 13.70 -0.92 -0.01
N GLY A 18 12.48 -0.61 -0.45
CA GLY A 18 11.92 -1.13 -1.70
C GLY A 18 12.71 -0.67 -2.93
N VAL A 19 13.11 0.59 -2.99
CA VAL A 19 13.95 1.12 -4.07
C VAL A 19 15.33 0.45 -4.06
N GLY A 20 15.91 0.18 -2.88
CA GLY A 20 17.15 -0.59 -2.74
C GLY A 20 17.03 -2.03 -3.26
N ILE A 21 15.91 -2.71 -2.96
CA ILE A 21 15.62 -4.06 -3.48
C ILE A 21 15.51 -4.05 -5.01
N ALA A 22 14.81 -3.06 -5.58
CA ALA A 22 14.72 -2.91 -7.03
C ALA A 22 16.09 -2.64 -7.67
N PHE A 23 16.91 -1.82 -7.01
CA PHE A 23 18.26 -1.54 -7.49
C PHE A 23 19.16 -2.78 -7.45
N GLY A 24 19.13 -3.55 -6.34
CA GLY A 24 19.86 -4.82 -6.25
C GLY A 24 19.43 -5.81 -7.34
N SER A 25 18.12 -5.94 -7.54
CA SER A 25 17.57 -6.80 -8.61
C SER A 25 18.03 -6.37 -10.00
N ALA A 26 18.08 -5.07 -10.26
CA ALA A 26 18.57 -4.52 -11.52
C ALA A 26 20.07 -4.78 -11.72
N LEU A 27 20.90 -4.62 -10.67
CA LEU A 27 22.34 -4.93 -10.71
C LEU A 27 22.61 -6.41 -11.00
N GLU A 28 21.74 -7.30 -10.52
CA GLU A 28 21.81 -8.73 -10.78
C GLU A 28 21.18 -9.15 -12.12
N GLY A 29 20.66 -8.20 -12.90
CA GLY A 29 19.99 -8.48 -14.19
C GLY A 29 18.67 -9.23 -14.05
N LYS A 30 18.03 -9.21 -12.87
CA LYS A 30 16.74 -9.85 -12.62
C LYS A 30 15.61 -9.01 -13.26
N LYS A 31 14.66 -9.69 -13.91
CA LYS A 31 13.47 -9.08 -14.52
C LYS A 31 12.30 -9.04 -13.51
N GLN A 32 12.53 -8.41 -12.37
CA GLN A 32 11.55 -8.29 -11.29
C GLN A 32 11.05 -6.85 -11.17
N VAL A 33 9.78 -6.71 -10.78
CA VAL A 33 9.19 -5.42 -10.41
C VAL A 33 9.02 -5.40 -8.90
N THR A 34 9.56 -4.37 -8.24
CA THR A 34 9.35 -4.17 -6.80
C THR A 34 8.14 -3.26 -6.59
N ALA A 35 7.10 -3.77 -5.93
CA ALA A 35 5.95 -2.96 -5.53
C ALA A 35 6.16 -2.42 -4.10
N ILE A 36 5.85 -1.14 -3.90
CA ILE A 36 5.92 -0.46 -2.60
C ILE A 36 4.55 0.10 -2.29
N PHE A 37 3.88 -0.45 -1.28
CA PHE A 37 2.56 -0.03 -0.82
C PHE A 37 2.68 0.95 0.36
N PHE A 38 1.85 1.99 0.36
CA PHE A 38 1.86 3.02 1.40
C PHE A 38 0.55 3.82 1.39
N GLY A 39 0.20 4.39 2.55
CA GLY A 39 -0.89 5.37 2.66
C GLY A 39 -0.46 6.77 2.21
N GLU A 40 -1.42 7.63 1.90
CA GLU A 40 -1.14 8.97 1.37
C GLU A 40 -0.37 9.87 2.34
N GLY A 41 -0.47 9.64 3.67
CA GLY A 41 0.35 10.31 4.67
C GLY A 41 1.86 10.09 4.47
N ALA A 42 2.28 8.94 3.95
CA ALA A 42 3.68 8.65 3.72
C ALA A 42 4.31 9.52 2.60
N THR A 43 3.48 10.13 1.73
CA THR A 43 3.96 11.04 0.67
C THR A 43 4.46 12.40 1.20
N GLU A 44 4.23 12.66 2.49
CA GLU A 44 4.66 13.89 3.17
C GLU A 44 6.06 13.76 3.77
N GLU A 45 6.58 12.54 3.86
CA GLU A 45 7.94 12.26 4.34
C GLU A 45 8.99 12.67 3.30
N GLY A 46 10.10 13.28 3.75
CA GLY A 46 11.19 13.68 2.85
C GLY A 46 11.75 12.50 2.03
N VAL A 47 11.81 11.32 2.66
CA VAL A 47 12.34 10.10 2.06
C VAL A 47 11.51 9.61 0.85
N PHE A 48 10.23 10.01 0.74
CA PHE A 48 9.41 9.75 -0.45
C PHE A 48 10.04 10.43 -1.67
N SER A 49 10.27 11.74 -1.60
CA SER A 49 10.87 12.53 -2.67
C SER A 49 12.26 12.03 -3.05
N GLU A 50 13.10 11.71 -2.07
CA GLU A 50 14.44 11.16 -2.28
C GLU A 50 14.39 9.82 -3.02
N SER A 51 13.47 8.94 -2.63
CA SER A 51 13.32 7.60 -3.20
C SER A 51 12.77 7.65 -4.63
N LEU A 52 11.78 8.50 -4.90
CA LEU A 52 11.25 8.73 -6.25
C LEU A 52 12.34 9.27 -7.17
N ASN A 53 13.07 10.30 -6.71
CA ASN A 53 14.18 10.88 -7.46
C ASN A 53 15.24 9.83 -7.83
N PHE A 54 15.65 8.99 -6.87
CA PHE A 54 16.65 7.96 -7.13
C PHE A 54 16.12 6.87 -8.08
N ALA A 55 14.87 6.43 -7.91
CA ALA A 55 14.25 5.43 -8.78
C ALA A 55 14.16 5.93 -10.23
N ALA A 56 13.79 7.20 -10.43
CA ALA A 56 13.75 7.84 -11.74
C ALA A 56 15.16 7.97 -12.34
N LEU A 57 16.12 8.52 -11.57
CA LEU A 57 17.52 8.67 -12.02
C LEU A 57 18.15 7.37 -12.49
N LYS A 58 17.83 6.26 -11.81
CA LYS A 58 18.38 4.93 -12.10
C LYS A 58 17.49 4.09 -13.02
N ASN A 59 16.36 4.63 -13.47
CA ASN A 59 15.38 3.94 -14.30
C ASN A 59 14.98 2.56 -13.73
N LEU A 60 14.69 2.52 -12.43
CA LEU A 60 14.47 1.26 -11.69
C LEU A 60 13.06 0.69 -11.90
N PRO A 61 12.90 -0.65 -11.83
CA PRO A 61 11.61 -1.30 -12.01
C PRO A 61 10.78 -1.26 -10.71
N VAL A 62 10.35 -0.06 -10.31
CA VAL A 62 9.58 0.17 -9.08
C VAL A 62 8.15 0.58 -9.42
N LEU A 63 7.19 -0.09 -8.79
CA LEU A 63 5.78 0.31 -8.77
C LEU A 63 5.46 0.90 -7.38
N PHE A 64 5.26 2.21 -7.31
CA PHE A 64 4.78 2.89 -6.10
C PHE A 64 3.25 2.84 -6.09
N VAL A 65 2.64 2.28 -5.03
CA VAL A 65 1.19 2.15 -4.90
C VAL A 65 0.72 2.92 -3.66
N CYS A 66 0.06 4.05 -3.88
CA CYS A 66 -0.50 4.91 -2.87
C CYS A 66 -1.98 4.56 -2.63
N GLU A 67 -2.28 4.03 -1.45
CA GLU A 67 -3.66 3.78 -0.98
C GLU A 67 -4.16 5.02 -0.24
N ASN A 68 -4.79 5.94 -0.98
CA ASN A 68 -5.27 7.20 -0.42
C ASN A 68 -6.61 6.98 0.28
N ASN A 69 -6.57 6.86 1.60
CA ASN A 69 -7.76 6.67 2.44
C ASN A 69 -8.24 7.97 3.11
N LEU A 70 -7.71 9.12 2.68
CA LEU A 70 -7.97 10.49 3.16
C LEU A 70 -7.34 10.85 4.53
N TYR A 71 -6.88 9.88 5.33
CA TYR A 71 -6.49 10.10 6.72
C TYR A 71 -5.10 9.57 7.08
N SER A 72 -4.28 10.43 7.69
CA SER A 72 -3.11 9.99 8.45
C SER A 72 -3.48 9.88 9.92
N VAL A 73 -3.71 8.65 10.38
CA VAL A 73 -4.31 8.33 11.69
C VAL A 73 -5.73 8.91 11.84
N TYR A 74 -5.82 10.16 12.32
CA TYR A 74 -7.03 10.96 12.52
C TYR A 74 -6.97 12.31 11.79
N SER A 75 -5.84 12.63 11.16
CA SER A 75 -5.62 13.91 10.49
C SER A 75 -6.09 13.84 9.03
N PRO A 76 -7.18 14.53 8.66
CA PRO A 76 -7.61 14.59 7.26
C PRO A 76 -6.58 15.36 6.42
N LEU A 77 -6.58 15.13 5.11
CA LEU A 77 -5.70 15.83 4.16
C LEU A 77 -5.69 17.36 4.35
N SER A 78 -6.85 17.97 4.61
CA SER A 78 -7.04 19.42 4.70
C SER A 78 -6.25 20.11 5.81
N VAL A 79 -5.85 19.40 6.87
CA VAL A 79 -5.08 19.99 7.99
C VAL A 79 -3.57 19.76 7.86
N ARG A 80 -3.15 18.88 6.95
CA ARG A 80 -1.73 18.49 6.76
C ARG A 80 -1.18 18.83 5.37
N GLN A 81 -2.03 19.18 4.41
CA GLN A 81 -1.61 19.56 3.07
C GLN A 81 -2.13 20.95 2.65
N PRO A 82 -1.38 21.69 1.83
CA PRO A 82 -1.93 22.82 1.10
C PRO A 82 -3.16 22.42 0.27
N PRO A 83 -4.13 23.33 0.08
CA PRO A 83 -5.29 23.06 -0.76
C PRO A 83 -4.90 22.59 -2.16
N ASN A 84 -5.63 21.61 -2.70
CA ASN A 84 -5.46 21.06 -4.05
C ASN A 84 -4.07 20.47 -4.35
N ARG A 85 -3.29 20.08 -3.33
CA ARG A 85 -2.07 19.30 -3.57
C ARG A 85 -2.41 18.03 -4.34
N SER A 86 -1.62 17.71 -5.36
CA SER A 86 -1.77 16.53 -6.21
C SER A 86 -0.56 15.62 -6.04
N ARG A 87 -0.75 14.35 -5.64
CA ARG A 87 0.37 13.41 -5.48
C ARG A 87 0.82 12.87 -6.84
N ILE A 88 -0.07 12.81 -7.81
CA ILE A 88 0.27 12.59 -9.23
C ILE A 88 1.24 13.65 -9.73
N ASP A 89 1.02 14.93 -9.42
CA ASP A 89 1.94 15.99 -9.84
C ASP A 89 3.29 15.93 -9.11
N LEU A 90 3.31 15.48 -7.84
CA LEU A 90 4.57 15.22 -7.13
C LEU A 90 5.37 14.11 -7.82
N ALA A 91 4.74 12.99 -8.17
CA ALA A 91 5.41 11.91 -8.88
C ALA A 91 5.93 12.37 -10.26
N LYS A 92 5.09 13.07 -11.03
CA LYS A 92 5.47 13.64 -12.33
C LYS A 92 6.62 14.65 -12.24
N ALA A 93 6.70 15.43 -11.16
CA ALA A 93 7.81 16.35 -10.93
C ALA A 93 9.17 15.65 -10.83
N HIS A 94 9.21 14.36 -10.47
CA HIS A 94 10.41 13.52 -10.49
C HIS A 94 10.62 12.78 -11.82
N GLY A 95 9.81 13.05 -12.85
CA GLY A 95 9.88 12.36 -14.14
C GLY A 95 9.29 10.95 -14.13
N ILE A 96 8.42 10.63 -13.16
CA ILE A 96 7.81 9.31 -13.01
C ILE A 96 6.45 9.26 -13.71
N PHE A 97 6.18 8.17 -14.42
CA PHE A 97 4.88 7.91 -15.00
C PHE A 97 3.85 7.65 -13.89
N ALA A 98 2.77 8.45 -13.86
CA ALA A 98 1.82 8.44 -12.75
C ALA A 98 0.37 8.37 -13.23
N LEU A 99 -0.42 7.49 -12.60
CA LEU A 99 -1.84 7.26 -12.85
C LEU A 99 -2.62 7.32 -11.53
N GLU A 100 -3.86 7.77 -11.57
CA GLU A 100 -4.79 7.72 -10.43
C GLU A 100 -6.11 7.05 -10.85
N GLY A 101 -6.80 6.43 -9.90
CA GLY A 101 -8.10 5.82 -10.13
C GLY A 101 -8.89 5.50 -8.85
N ASP A 102 -10.07 4.94 -9.04
CA ASP A 102 -10.94 4.49 -7.95
C ASP A 102 -10.46 3.15 -7.37
N GLY A 103 -9.91 3.18 -6.17
CA GLY A 103 -9.40 2.00 -5.46
C GLY A 103 -10.49 1.01 -5.05
N ASN A 104 -11.75 1.44 -5.07
CA ASN A 104 -12.89 0.56 -4.81
C ASN A 104 -13.52 0.01 -6.10
N ASN A 105 -12.95 0.30 -7.27
CA ASN A 105 -13.33 -0.30 -8.55
C ASN A 105 -12.29 -1.36 -8.96
N LEU A 106 -12.64 -2.64 -8.80
CA LEU A 106 -11.73 -3.76 -9.07
C LEU A 106 -11.18 -3.78 -10.51
N GLU A 107 -12.02 -3.48 -11.49
CA GLU A 107 -11.61 -3.49 -12.91
C GLU A 107 -10.62 -2.36 -13.20
N GLU A 108 -10.82 -1.19 -12.59
CA GLU A 108 -9.96 -0.04 -12.72
C GLU A 108 -8.60 -0.27 -12.05
N VAL A 109 -8.61 -0.81 -10.82
CA VAL A 109 -7.38 -1.21 -10.11
C VAL A 109 -6.58 -2.22 -10.95
N LEU A 110 -7.24 -3.24 -11.51
CA LEU A 110 -6.59 -4.24 -12.35
C LEU A 110 -6.01 -3.61 -13.63
N SER A 111 -6.78 -2.77 -14.30
CA SER A 111 -6.38 -2.12 -15.55
C SER A 111 -5.18 -1.19 -15.36
N LEU A 112 -5.24 -0.29 -14.38
CA LEU A 112 -4.16 0.67 -14.09
C LEU A 112 -2.91 -0.02 -13.56
N THR A 113 -3.07 -1.04 -12.70
CA THR A 113 -1.94 -1.84 -12.22
C THR A 113 -1.26 -2.56 -13.38
N LYS A 114 -2.03 -3.18 -14.28
CA LYS A 114 -1.48 -3.82 -15.47
C LYS A 114 -0.72 -2.83 -16.35
N GLN A 115 -1.30 -1.65 -16.59
CA GLN A 115 -0.65 -0.60 -17.38
C GLN A 115 0.68 -0.15 -16.75
N GLY A 116 0.71 0.10 -15.43
CA GLY A 116 1.92 0.48 -14.72
C GLY A 116 3.00 -0.60 -14.72
N VAL A 117 2.62 -1.87 -14.53
CA VAL A 117 3.54 -3.01 -14.57
C VAL A 117 4.09 -3.23 -15.98
N ASP A 118 3.26 -3.14 -17.02
CA ASP A 118 3.71 -3.28 -18.40
C ASP A 118 4.68 -2.15 -18.77
N TYR A 119 4.37 -0.89 -18.41
CA TYR A 119 5.27 0.26 -18.59
C TYR A 119 6.65 0.02 -17.96
N ILE A 120 6.69 -0.49 -16.72
CA ILE A 120 7.92 -0.82 -16.01
C ILE A 120 8.69 -1.94 -16.74
N ARG A 121 7.99 -3.01 -17.15
CA ARG A 121 8.60 -4.19 -17.80
C ARG A 121 9.16 -3.90 -19.18
N GLU A 122 8.63 -2.89 -19.87
CA GLU A 122 9.17 -2.37 -21.13
C GLU A 122 10.47 -1.57 -20.94
N GLY A 123 10.87 -1.31 -19.69
CA GLY A 123 12.11 -0.59 -19.36
C GLY A 123 11.94 0.93 -19.32
N SER A 124 10.71 1.42 -19.25
CA SER A 124 10.39 2.85 -19.27
C SER A 124 10.55 3.55 -17.90
N GLY A 125 11.05 2.82 -16.90
CA GLY A 125 11.34 3.33 -15.56
C GLY A 125 10.24 3.07 -14.56
N PRO A 126 10.26 3.75 -13.39
CA PRO A 126 9.28 3.53 -12.34
C PRO A 126 7.89 4.06 -12.71
N CYS A 127 6.87 3.53 -12.04
CA CYS A 127 5.48 4.00 -12.14
C CYS A 127 4.91 4.28 -10.75
N PHE A 128 4.05 5.30 -10.65
CA PHE A 128 3.29 5.66 -9.46
C PHE A 128 1.79 5.49 -9.72
N LEU A 129 1.09 4.80 -8.83
CA LEU A 129 -0.35 4.62 -8.85
C LEU A 129 -0.95 5.23 -7.58
N GLU A 130 -1.96 6.09 -7.71
CA GLU A 130 -2.79 6.53 -6.59
C GLU A 130 -4.20 5.94 -6.71
N PHE A 131 -4.63 5.23 -5.68
CA PHE A 131 -5.97 4.70 -5.59
C PHE A 131 -6.73 5.37 -4.46
N ALA A 132 -7.81 6.08 -4.79
CA ALA A 132 -8.72 6.62 -3.79
C ALA A 132 -9.53 5.48 -3.17
N THR A 133 -9.43 5.30 -1.86
CA THR A 133 -10.11 4.25 -1.11
C THR A 133 -10.51 4.77 0.27
N TYR A 134 -10.93 3.89 1.18
CA TYR A 134 -11.37 4.32 2.50
C TYR A 134 -11.16 3.26 3.58
N ARG A 135 -10.71 3.71 4.75
CA ARG A 135 -10.51 2.85 5.93
C ARG A 135 -11.78 2.82 6.76
N HIS A 136 -12.59 1.77 6.65
CA HIS A 136 -13.82 1.64 7.45
C HIS A 136 -13.58 1.48 8.95
N ARG A 137 -12.52 0.77 9.34
CA ARG A 137 -12.19 0.54 10.75
C ARG A 137 -11.28 1.65 11.31
N GLU A 138 -11.03 1.58 12.60
CA GLU A 138 -10.08 2.44 13.27
C GLU A 138 -8.66 2.29 12.71
N HIS A 139 -7.78 3.26 13.02
CA HIS A 139 -6.41 3.25 12.50
C HIS A 139 -5.64 1.98 12.91
N CYS A 140 -5.82 1.58 14.17
CA CYS A 140 -5.21 0.40 14.74
C CYS A 140 -6.25 -0.34 15.59
N GLY A 141 -6.81 -1.42 15.06
CA GLY A 141 -7.74 -2.27 15.80
C GLY A 141 -8.99 -2.65 15.00
N PRO A 142 -9.86 -3.49 15.58
CA PRO A 142 -11.02 -4.01 14.89
C PRO A 142 -12.25 -3.09 15.02
N ASN A 143 -12.23 -2.01 15.79
CA ASN A 143 -13.44 -1.24 16.05
C ASN A 143 -13.72 -0.19 14.97
N LEU A 144 -14.89 0.44 15.08
CA LEU A 144 -15.18 1.71 14.43
C LEU A 144 -14.78 2.86 15.37
N ASP A 145 -14.36 3.98 14.79
CA ASP A 145 -13.87 5.16 15.50
C ASP A 145 -14.59 6.46 15.08
N ASN A 146 -15.75 6.37 14.42
CA ASN A 146 -16.53 7.53 13.99
C ASN A 146 -16.91 8.45 15.16
N GLN A 147 -17.14 7.87 16.34
CA GLN A 147 -17.45 8.57 17.59
C GLN A 147 -16.38 9.57 18.04
N LEU A 148 -15.15 9.44 17.53
CA LEU A 148 -14.05 10.38 17.83
C LEU A 148 -14.19 11.71 17.08
N GLY A 149 -15.06 11.79 16.07
CA GLY A 149 -15.43 13.04 15.40
C GLY A 149 -14.39 13.60 14.41
N TYR A 150 -13.37 12.81 14.03
CA TYR A 150 -12.38 13.23 13.03
C TYR A 150 -12.86 13.05 11.58
N ARG A 151 -13.95 12.28 11.38
CA ARG A 151 -14.65 12.06 10.12
C ARG A 151 -16.16 12.19 10.33
N THR A 152 -16.89 12.50 9.26
CA THR A 152 -18.36 12.62 9.32
C THR A 152 -19.04 11.28 9.06
N GLU A 153 -20.24 11.08 9.60
CA GLU A 153 -21.05 9.88 9.30
C GLU A 153 -21.46 9.86 7.83
N GLU A 154 -21.73 11.02 7.24
CA GLU A 154 -22.08 11.14 5.83
C GLU A 154 -20.95 10.68 4.91
N GLU A 155 -19.70 11.04 5.21
CA GLU A 155 -18.52 10.56 4.49
C GLU A 155 -18.35 9.05 4.66
N PHE A 156 -18.48 8.55 5.89
CA PHE A 156 -18.38 7.13 6.18
C PHE A 156 -19.44 6.32 5.40
N ASP A 157 -20.71 6.71 5.47
CA ASP A 157 -21.82 6.05 4.77
C ASP A 157 -21.67 6.12 3.25
N TYR A 158 -21.11 7.21 2.72
CA TYR A 158 -20.80 7.34 1.30
C TYR A 158 -19.80 6.27 0.85
N TRP A 159 -18.70 6.11 1.60
CA TRP A 159 -17.67 5.12 1.26
C TRP A 159 -18.11 3.68 1.53
N LEU A 160 -18.88 3.44 2.59
CA LEU A 160 -19.43 2.12 2.88
C LEU A 160 -20.36 1.62 1.77
N LYS A 161 -21.13 2.52 1.15
CA LYS A 161 -21.96 2.19 -0.03
C LYS A 161 -21.14 1.82 -1.26
N ARG A 162 -19.87 2.22 -1.30
CA ARG A 162 -18.88 1.96 -2.36
C ARG A 162 -17.90 0.86 -1.98
N ASP A 163 -18.23 0.00 -1.01
CA ASP A 163 -17.38 -1.14 -0.67
C ASP A 163 -17.22 -2.05 -1.91
N PRO A 164 -15.98 -2.35 -2.36
CA PRO A 164 -15.72 -3.15 -3.56
C PRO A 164 -16.28 -4.58 -3.46
N LEU A 165 -16.53 -5.08 -2.25
CA LEU A 165 -17.05 -6.42 -2.00
C LEU A 165 -18.58 -6.44 -1.82
N ARG A 166 -19.24 -5.28 -1.79
CA ARG A 166 -20.66 -5.15 -1.44
C ARG A 166 -21.58 -6.06 -2.25
N ASP A 167 -21.36 -6.09 -3.57
CA ASP A 167 -22.20 -6.83 -4.52
C ASP A 167 -21.54 -8.15 -4.98
N ILE A 168 -20.41 -8.52 -4.40
CA ILE A 168 -19.70 -9.76 -4.74
C ILE A 168 -20.35 -10.93 -3.99
N HIS A 169 -20.95 -11.85 -4.75
CA HIS A 169 -21.39 -13.13 -4.22
C HIS A 169 -20.21 -14.09 -4.06
N VAL A 170 -19.79 -14.31 -2.82
CA VAL A 170 -18.78 -15.32 -2.49
C VAL A 170 -19.48 -16.65 -2.18
N ASP A 171 -19.18 -17.67 -2.99
CA ASP A 171 -19.67 -19.05 -2.84
C ASP A 171 -19.39 -19.59 -1.43
N GLN A 172 -20.33 -20.33 -0.87
CA GLN A 172 -20.23 -20.93 0.46
C GLN A 172 -18.99 -21.83 0.58
N ALA A 173 -18.65 -22.61 -0.45
CA ALA A 173 -17.47 -23.46 -0.45
C ALA A 173 -16.17 -22.65 -0.40
N ILE A 174 -16.15 -21.45 -0.99
CA ILE A 174 -15.00 -20.53 -0.90
C ILE A 174 -14.92 -19.97 0.52
N ARG A 175 -16.05 -19.59 1.13
CA ARG A 175 -16.09 -19.10 2.52
C ARG A 175 -15.57 -20.14 3.50
N GLU A 176 -16.09 -21.37 3.44
CA GLU A 176 -15.66 -22.48 4.30
C GLU A 176 -14.17 -22.79 4.13
N LYS A 177 -13.67 -22.72 2.88
CA LYS A 177 -12.25 -22.89 2.62
C LYS A 177 -11.41 -21.78 3.29
N ILE A 178 -11.81 -20.51 3.16
CA ILE A 178 -11.11 -19.38 3.79
C ILE A 178 -11.15 -19.51 5.32
N GLU A 179 -12.30 -19.88 5.89
CA GLU A 179 -12.45 -20.09 7.33
C GLU A 179 -11.53 -21.21 7.84
N SER A 180 -11.46 -22.33 7.12
CA SER A 180 -10.54 -23.44 7.43
C SER A 180 -9.07 -23.00 7.38
N GLU A 181 -8.67 -22.26 6.34
CA GLU A 181 -7.30 -21.74 6.20
C GLU A 181 -6.93 -20.78 7.35
N ILE A 182 -7.88 -19.94 7.78
CA ILE A 182 -7.71 -19.05 8.94
C ILE A 182 -7.55 -19.86 10.23
N GLU A 183 -8.42 -20.84 10.49
CA GLU A 183 -8.36 -21.66 11.70
C GLU A 183 -7.05 -22.46 11.79
N GLU A 184 -6.59 -23.02 10.66
CA GLU A 184 -5.30 -23.70 10.56
C GLU A 184 -4.13 -22.76 10.87
N ALA A 185 -4.16 -21.52 10.35
CA ALA A 185 -3.12 -20.52 10.61
C ALA A 185 -3.07 -20.11 12.10
N PHE A 186 -4.23 -19.90 12.73
CA PHE A 186 -4.30 -19.62 14.17
C PHE A 186 -3.79 -20.81 14.99
N THR A 187 -4.24 -22.01 14.66
CA THR A 187 -3.80 -23.24 15.34
C THR A 187 -2.29 -23.43 15.24
N PHE A 188 -1.71 -23.17 14.07
CA PHE A 188 -0.26 -23.23 13.87
C PHE A 188 0.46 -22.17 14.70
N ALA A 189 -0.02 -20.92 14.70
CA ALA A 189 0.59 -19.82 15.47
C ALA A 189 0.55 -20.08 16.99
N GLU A 190 -0.56 -20.55 17.53
CA GLU A 190 -0.72 -20.82 18.97
C GLU A 190 0.13 -22.01 19.44
N LYS A 191 0.33 -23.01 18.58
CA LYS A 191 1.16 -24.19 18.88
C LYS A 191 2.64 -23.97 18.60
N SER A 192 2.99 -22.89 17.91
CA SER A 192 4.38 -22.57 17.62
C SER A 192 5.11 -22.21 18.90
N PRO A 193 6.34 -22.70 19.10
CA PRO A 193 7.14 -22.30 20.26
C PRO A 193 7.43 -20.81 20.20
N TYR A 194 7.50 -20.16 21.36
CA TYR A 194 8.10 -18.84 21.45
C TYR A 194 9.55 -18.88 20.95
N PRO A 195 10.04 -17.80 20.31
CA PRO A 195 11.44 -17.73 19.92
C PRO A 195 12.34 -17.87 21.16
N THR A 196 13.43 -18.61 21.01
CA THR A 196 14.46 -18.67 22.04
C THR A 196 15.21 -17.35 22.12
N TYR A 197 15.93 -17.11 23.23
CA TYR A 197 16.75 -15.91 23.40
C TYR A 197 17.82 -15.77 22.30
N GLU A 198 18.37 -16.90 21.82
CA GLU A 198 19.35 -16.95 20.74
C GLU A 198 18.74 -16.55 19.38
N GLU A 199 17.46 -16.83 19.18
CA GLU A 199 16.70 -16.46 17.97
C GLU A 199 16.13 -15.04 18.03
N GLY A 200 15.76 -14.55 19.22
CA GLY A 200 15.09 -13.27 19.42
C GLY A 200 16.00 -12.03 19.44
N GLY A 201 17.31 -12.21 19.64
CA GLY A 201 18.24 -11.09 19.75
C GLY A 201 17.95 -10.15 20.94
N VAL A 202 18.61 -8.98 20.98
CA VAL A 202 18.64 -8.05 22.13
C VAL A 202 17.29 -7.37 22.46
N TYR A 203 16.21 -7.71 21.75
CA TYR A 203 14.88 -7.08 21.90
C TYR A 203 13.76 -8.06 22.27
N ALA A 204 14.09 -9.29 22.66
CA ALA A 204 13.14 -10.24 23.25
C ALA A 204 12.97 -10.03 24.77
#